data_AF-A0AAV2RU19-F1
#
_entry.id   AF-A0AAV2RU19-F1
#
_cell.length_a   1.000
_cell.length_b   1.000
_cell.length_c   1.000
_cell.angle_alpha   90.00
_cell.angle_beta   90.00
_cell.angle_gamma   90.00
#
_symmetry.space_group_name_H-M   'P 1'
#
loop_
_entity.id
_entity.type
_entity.pdbx_description
1 polymer ?
#
loop_
_entity_poly.entity_id
_entity_poly.type
_entity_poly.pdbx_seq_one_letter_code
_entity_poly.pdbx_strand_id
1 'polypeptide(L)'
;VLSGERLPMEKGRILRRPHFLSNANTALQFLAGKRIKLVNINATDIVDGRPSIVLGLIWTIILFYQIEENTRQIEQLGRVMDADRCDSPFTGDSGGGISRDRPPSVTRRTQAAEKWKMGAKKALLEWVRHVITKRFGIIVNDFGTSWRDGNAFLAIIHCINPRLVNLQAMTGASNKARLDEAFRIAEQELGIAHLLDSEDVDVNKPDEKSIMCYVAQFLNKYPEPGVSQVPEVTGSRLEASQAGISEVETEYMELTSWVTHTVNWLQTLSEPHTYGNFNYDRLKAVRVEAIEKKAMYGRLKALKESQASMVSITQDSWSQCETSW
;
A
#
# COMPACT_ATOMS: atom_id res chain seq x y z
N VAL A 1 -9.20 -22.74 6.35
CA VAL A 1 -8.65 -21.50 6.97
C VAL A 1 -8.84 -20.33 6.03
N LEU A 2 -8.07 -20.21 4.93
CA LEU A 2 -8.21 -19.09 3.98
C LEU A 2 -9.61 -18.95 3.36
N SER A 3 -10.26 -20.05 3.00
CA SER A 3 -11.62 -20.04 2.45
C SER A 3 -12.73 -20.19 3.49
N GLY A 4 -12.40 -20.45 4.76
CA GLY A 4 -13.37 -20.90 5.78
C GLY A 4 -13.97 -22.31 5.57
N GLU A 5 -13.81 -22.91 4.39
CA GLU A 5 -14.42 -24.20 4.02
C GLU A 5 -13.60 -25.42 4.49
N ARG A 6 -14.30 -26.50 4.84
CA ARG A 6 -13.69 -27.80 5.15
C ARG A 6 -13.71 -28.70 3.92
N LEU A 7 -12.54 -29.16 3.52
CA LEU A 7 -12.40 -30.10 2.39
C LEU A 7 -12.36 -31.55 2.88
N PRO A 8 -12.88 -32.50 2.08
CA PRO A 8 -12.68 -33.90 2.34
C PRO A 8 -11.17 -34.22 2.28
N MET A 9 -10.71 -35.10 3.15
CA MET A 9 -9.32 -35.50 3.25
C MET A 9 -9.25 -36.98 3.61
N GLU A 10 -8.42 -37.72 2.90
CA GLU A 10 -8.07 -39.10 3.23
C GLU A 10 -7.41 -39.14 4.61
N LYS A 11 -8.00 -39.93 5.51
CA LYS A 11 -7.52 -40.12 6.88
C LYS A 11 -7.24 -41.60 7.11
N GLY A 12 -6.08 -41.91 7.70
CA GLY A 12 -5.71 -43.27 8.02
C GLY A 12 -4.48 -43.31 8.91
N ARG A 13 -4.31 -44.41 9.64
CA ARG A 13 -3.16 -44.61 10.56
C ARG A 13 -1.83 -44.74 9.82
N ILE A 14 -1.86 -45.16 8.55
CA ILE A 14 -0.70 -45.26 7.66
C ILE A 14 -1.06 -44.62 6.32
N LEU A 15 -0.51 -43.44 6.04
CA LEU A 15 -0.66 -42.77 4.76
C LEU A 15 0.43 -43.24 3.79
N ARG A 16 0.09 -43.28 2.49
CA ARG A 16 0.96 -43.72 1.40
C ARG A 16 0.78 -42.78 0.22
N ARG A 17 1.69 -42.82 -0.75
CA ARG A 17 1.68 -41.96 -1.95
C ARG A 17 0.29 -41.80 -2.61
N PRO A 18 -0.53 -42.85 -2.81
CA PRO A 18 -1.88 -42.69 -3.36
C PRO A 18 -2.81 -41.79 -2.52
N HIS A 19 -2.73 -41.87 -1.18
CA HIS A 19 -3.52 -41.00 -0.29
C HIS A 19 -3.10 -39.54 -0.41
N PHE A 20 -1.78 -39.28 -0.50
CA PHE A 20 -1.27 -37.92 -0.70
C PHE A 20 -1.67 -37.35 -2.06
N LEU A 21 -1.67 -38.18 -3.12
CA LEU A 21 -2.15 -37.78 -4.44
C LEU A 21 -3.65 -37.45 -4.43
N SER A 22 -4.46 -38.25 -3.73
CA SER A 22 -5.89 -37.98 -3.55
C SER A 22 -6.11 -36.62 -2.86
N ASN A 23 -5.44 -36.39 -1.73
CA ASN A 23 -5.53 -35.13 -0.98
C ASN A 23 -5.08 -33.91 -1.80
N ALA A 24 -3.97 -34.03 -2.53
CA ALA A 24 -3.47 -32.97 -3.40
C ALA A 24 -4.47 -32.67 -4.53
N ASN A 25 -5.06 -33.71 -5.16
CA ASN A 25 -6.09 -33.53 -6.18
C ASN A 25 -7.34 -32.84 -5.62
N THR A 26 -7.79 -33.21 -4.42
CA THR A 26 -8.92 -32.52 -3.76
C THR A 26 -8.66 -31.02 -3.61
N ALA A 27 -7.46 -30.66 -3.13
CA ALA A 27 -7.07 -29.25 -3.00
C ALA A 27 -7.03 -28.53 -4.36
N LEU A 28 -6.44 -29.15 -5.39
CA LEU A 28 -6.37 -28.56 -6.74
C LEU A 28 -7.76 -28.40 -7.37
N GLN A 29 -8.65 -29.38 -7.20
CA GLN A 29 -10.04 -29.30 -7.67
C GLN A 29 -10.80 -28.18 -6.97
N PHE A 30 -10.61 -28.01 -5.67
CA PHE A 30 -11.20 -26.90 -4.92
C PHE A 30 -10.74 -25.55 -5.47
N LEU A 31 -9.43 -25.36 -5.66
CA LEU A 31 -8.88 -24.13 -6.22
C LEU A 31 -9.40 -23.86 -7.64
N ALA A 32 -9.47 -24.91 -8.48
CA ALA A 32 -10.07 -24.81 -9.81
C ALA A 32 -11.55 -24.41 -9.77
N GLY A 33 -12.31 -24.93 -8.80
CA GLY A 33 -13.70 -24.56 -8.52
C GLY A 33 -13.89 -23.09 -8.14
N LYS A 34 -12.91 -22.51 -7.43
CA LYS A 34 -12.82 -21.06 -7.16
C LYS A 34 -12.38 -20.22 -8.37
N ARG A 35 -12.31 -20.83 -9.56
CA ARG A 35 -11.85 -20.23 -10.83
C ARG A 35 -10.39 -19.80 -10.83
N ILE A 36 -9.57 -20.38 -9.95
CA ILE A 36 -8.13 -20.16 -9.91
C ILE A 36 -7.46 -20.97 -11.03
N LYS A 37 -6.61 -20.33 -11.83
CA LYS A 37 -5.90 -20.99 -12.94
C LYS A 37 -4.65 -21.70 -12.45
N LEU A 38 -4.65 -23.03 -12.54
CA LEU A 38 -3.54 -23.89 -12.17
C LEU A 38 -2.75 -24.29 -13.44
N VAL A 39 -1.87 -23.39 -13.92
CA VAL A 39 -1.07 -23.65 -15.13
C VAL A 39 0.15 -24.50 -14.78
N ASN A 40 0.26 -25.68 -15.38
CA ASN A 40 1.40 -26.61 -15.19
C ASN A 40 1.59 -27.06 -13.73
N ILE A 41 0.50 -27.21 -12.97
CA ILE A 41 0.52 -27.71 -11.59
C ILE A 41 -0.26 -29.03 -11.55
N ASN A 42 0.42 -30.14 -11.28
CA ASN A 42 -0.21 -31.45 -11.09
C ASN A 42 0.00 -31.99 -9.69
N ALA A 43 -0.92 -32.84 -9.21
CA ALA A 43 -0.83 -33.45 -7.88
C ALA A 43 0.43 -34.30 -7.68
N THR A 44 0.90 -35.00 -8.73
CA THR A 44 2.15 -35.78 -8.70
C THR A 44 3.34 -34.91 -8.34
N ASP A 45 3.40 -33.72 -8.92
CA ASP A 45 4.52 -32.80 -8.78
C ASP A 45 4.60 -32.19 -7.39
N ILE A 46 3.44 -32.02 -6.77
CA ILE A 46 3.30 -31.54 -5.40
C ILE A 46 3.71 -32.64 -4.42
N VAL A 47 3.21 -33.86 -4.61
CA VAL A 47 3.51 -35.01 -3.73
C VAL A 47 4.97 -35.42 -3.82
N ASP A 48 5.56 -35.34 -5.02
CA ASP A 48 6.98 -35.62 -5.24
C ASP A 48 7.88 -34.42 -4.88
N GLY A 49 7.30 -33.30 -4.42
CA GLY A 49 8.04 -32.18 -3.82
C GLY A 49 8.82 -31.32 -4.81
N ARG A 50 8.38 -31.18 -6.07
CA ARG A 50 9.11 -30.39 -7.09
C ARG A 50 9.11 -28.90 -6.71
N PRO A 51 10.27 -28.30 -6.31
CA PRO A 51 10.27 -27.01 -5.61
C PRO A 51 9.61 -25.86 -6.39
N SER A 52 9.91 -25.74 -7.69
CA SER A 52 9.37 -24.68 -8.54
C SER A 52 7.84 -24.72 -8.68
N ILE A 53 7.25 -25.92 -8.67
CA ILE A 53 5.80 -26.09 -8.80
C ILE A 53 5.12 -25.86 -7.46
N VAL A 54 5.71 -26.36 -6.38
CA VAL A 54 5.20 -26.12 -5.03
C VAL A 54 5.20 -24.61 -4.74
N LEU A 55 6.31 -23.91 -5.00
CA LEU A 55 6.38 -22.45 -4.85
C LEU A 55 5.41 -21.73 -5.79
N GLY A 56 5.26 -22.21 -7.02
CA GLY A 56 4.27 -21.69 -7.96
C GLY A 56 2.83 -21.79 -7.43
N LEU A 57 2.48 -22.94 -6.86
CA LEU A 57 1.17 -23.18 -6.26
C LEU A 57 0.92 -22.29 -5.03
N ILE A 58 1.88 -22.21 -4.11
CA ILE A 58 1.79 -21.35 -2.93
C ILE A 58 1.60 -19.89 -3.35
N TRP A 59 2.38 -19.42 -4.31
CA TRP A 59 2.21 -18.08 -4.87
C TRP A 59 0.82 -17.86 -5.46
N THR A 60 0.28 -18.83 -6.22
CA THR A 60 -1.07 -18.73 -6.78
C THR A 60 -2.13 -18.62 -5.68
N ILE A 61 -1.96 -19.33 -4.56
CA ILE A 61 -2.88 -19.25 -3.42
C ILE A 61 -2.78 -17.88 -2.73
N ILE A 62 -1.56 -17.39 -2.47
CA ILE A 62 -1.32 -16.06 -1.87
C ILE A 62 -1.92 -14.97 -2.75
N LEU A 63 -1.59 -14.98 -4.06
CA LEU A 63 -2.09 -14.00 -5.01
C LEU A 63 -3.61 -13.92 -4.99
N PHE A 64 -4.31 -15.06 -4.98
CA PHE A 64 -5.77 -15.08 -4.99
C PHE A 64 -6.37 -14.61 -3.66
N TYR A 65 -6.01 -15.24 -2.55
CA TYR A 65 -6.67 -15.00 -1.26
C TYR A 65 -6.20 -13.73 -0.54
N GLN A 66 -4.96 -13.32 -0.77
CA GLN A 66 -4.34 -12.24 -0.01
C GLN A 66 -4.24 -10.94 -0.79
N ILE A 67 -4.15 -10.99 -2.12
CA ILE A 67 -3.94 -9.79 -2.94
C ILE A 67 -5.19 -9.49 -3.76
N GLU A 68 -5.65 -10.44 -4.58
CA GLU A 68 -6.78 -10.24 -5.48
C GLU A 68 -8.09 -10.00 -4.75
N GLU A 69 -8.42 -10.84 -3.78
CA GLU A 69 -9.68 -10.71 -3.04
C GLU A 69 -9.73 -9.39 -2.26
N ASN A 70 -8.65 -9.03 -1.57
CA ASN A 70 -8.61 -7.79 -0.78
C ASN A 70 -8.62 -6.55 -1.66
N THR A 71 -7.92 -6.58 -2.80
CA THR A 71 -7.94 -5.45 -3.74
C THR A 71 -9.31 -5.31 -4.43
N ARG A 72 -9.99 -6.42 -4.73
CA ARG A 72 -11.37 -6.40 -5.24
C ARG A 72 -12.36 -5.82 -4.23
N GLN A 73 -12.17 -6.09 -2.94
CA GLN A 73 -12.99 -5.49 -1.89
C GLN A 73 -12.78 -3.98 -1.82
N ILE A 74 -11.54 -3.51 -1.94
CA ILE A 74 -11.23 -2.07 -1.99
C ILE A 74 -11.81 -1.40 -3.25
N GLU A 75 -11.68 -2.02 -4.42
CA GLU A 75 -12.29 -1.50 -5.65
C GLU A 75 -13.82 -1.42 -5.55
N GLN A 76 -14.45 -2.35 -4.83
CA GLN A 76 -15.90 -2.32 -4.57
C GLN A 76 -16.27 -1.22 -3.58
N LEU A 77 -15.51 -1.07 -2.48
CA LEU A 77 -15.71 0.00 -1.49
C LEU A 77 -15.52 1.39 -2.09
N GLY A 78 -14.45 1.60 -2.87
CA GLY A 78 -14.20 2.85 -3.57
C GLY A 78 -15.30 3.21 -4.57
N ARG A 79 -15.88 2.23 -5.27
CA ARG A 79 -17.05 2.46 -6.14
C ARG A 79 -18.31 2.83 -5.38
N VAL A 80 -18.54 2.27 -4.20
CA VAL A 80 -19.69 2.62 -3.35
C VAL A 80 -19.55 4.05 -2.84
N MET A 81 -18.34 4.48 -2.50
CA MET A 81 -18.05 5.86 -2.05
C MET A 81 -18.09 6.88 -3.21
N ASP A 82 -17.67 6.50 -4.42
CA ASP A 82 -17.79 7.36 -5.61
C ASP A 82 -19.24 7.42 -6.15
N ALA A 83 -20.08 6.42 -5.86
CA ALA A 83 -21.50 6.42 -6.25
C ALA A 83 -22.33 7.48 -5.50
N ASP A 84 -21.93 7.87 -4.28
CA ASP A 84 -22.55 8.98 -3.54
C ASP A 84 -22.11 10.37 -4.05
N ARG A 85 -21.16 10.44 -4.99
CA ARG A 85 -20.64 11.70 -5.57
C ARG A 85 -21.15 12.03 -6.98
N CYS A 86 -21.97 11.18 -7.59
CA CYS A 86 -22.51 11.46 -8.93
C CYS A 86 -24.03 11.52 -8.96
N ASP A 87 -24.58 12.66 -8.54
CA ASP A 87 -25.83 13.17 -9.12
C ASP A 87 -25.49 14.48 -9.84
N SER A 88 -25.00 14.34 -11.08
CA SER A 88 -24.91 15.47 -12.02
C SER A 88 -25.37 14.99 -13.39
N PRO A 89 -26.60 15.34 -13.80
CA PRO A 89 -27.17 14.90 -15.06
C PRO A 89 -26.82 15.91 -16.15
N PHE A 90 -25.62 15.84 -16.75
CA PHE A 90 -25.41 16.42 -18.08
C PHE A 90 -24.15 15.89 -18.78
N THR A 91 -24.23 15.86 -20.11
CA THR A 91 -23.31 15.28 -21.13
C THR A 91 -23.55 13.78 -21.38
N GLY A 92 -23.95 13.30 -22.55
CA GLY A 92 -23.92 13.88 -23.89
C GLY A 92 -23.18 12.92 -24.83
N ASP A 93 -23.96 12.03 -25.44
CA ASP A 93 -23.75 11.22 -26.66
C ASP A 93 -22.39 11.31 -27.42
N SER A 94 -21.79 10.16 -27.74
CA SER A 94 -21.49 9.73 -29.13
C SER A 94 -20.48 8.56 -29.24
N GLY A 95 -20.96 7.44 -29.77
CA GLY A 95 -20.39 6.75 -30.95
C GLY A 95 -19.12 5.88 -30.84
N GLY A 96 -19.27 4.58 -31.15
CA GLY A 96 -18.22 3.86 -31.90
C GLY A 96 -18.09 2.34 -31.72
N GLY A 97 -18.71 1.57 -32.64
CA GLY A 97 -18.00 0.46 -33.31
C GLY A 97 -18.19 -0.97 -32.79
N ILE A 98 -19.23 -1.65 -33.27
CA ILE A 98 -19.37 -3.11 -33.24
C ILE A 98 -18.51 -3.72 -34.37
N SER A 99 -17.67 -4.70 -34.04
CA SER A 99 -17.17 -5.70 -35.02
C SER A 99 -16.93 -7.03 -34.32
N ARG A 100 -17.84 -7.97 -34.60
CA ARG A 100 -17.77 -9.40 -34.30
C ARG A 100 -17.09 -10.09 -35.49
N ASP A 101 -16.10 -10.94 -35.19
CA ASP A 101 -15.82 -12.24 -35.84
C ASP A 101 -14.33 -12.56 -35.91
N ARG A 102 -13.87 -13.43 -34.99
CA ARG A 102 -12.64 -14.23 -35.17
C ARG A 102 -12.67 -15.47 -34.26
N PRO A 103 -12.33 -16.68 -34.76
CA PRO A 103 -12.45 -17.92 -33.99
C PRO A 103 -11.41 -18.00 -32.85
N PRO A 104 -11.67 -18.76 -31.76
CA PRO A 104 -10.83 -18.76 -30.58
C PRO A 104 -9.65 -19.73 -30.75
N SER A 105 -8.49 -19.21 -31.19
CA SER A 105 -7.25 -19.96 -31.13
C SER A 105 -6.59 -19.87 -29.74
N VAL A 106 -5.92 -20.97 -29.38
CA VAL A 106 -5.37 -21.36 -28.06
C VAL A 106 -4.44 -20.32 -27.40
N THR A 107 -4.00 -19.28 -28.12
CA THR A 107 -3.11 -18.19 -27.68
C THR A 107 -3.79 -17.14 -26.78
N ARG A 108 -5.13 -17.04 -26.77
CA ARG A 108 -5.86 -16.05 -25.95
C ARG A 108 -5.85 -16.37 -24.46
N ARG A 109 -5.68 -17.66 -24.12
CA ARG A 109 -5.83 -18.19 -22.75
C ARG A 109 -4.63 -17.85 -21.85
N THR A 110 -3.42 -17.76 -22.42
CA THR A 110 -2.19 -17.32 -21.75
C THR A 110 -2.14 -15.82 -21.56
N GLN A 111 -2.54 -15.03 -22.57
CA GLN A 111 -2.61 -13.56 -22.43
C GLN A 111 -3.61 -13.12 -21.37
N ALA A 112 -4.75 -13.78 -21.25
CA ALA A 112 -5.74 -13.47 -20.20
C ALA A 112 -5.26 -13.86 -18.79
N ALA A 113 -4.37 -14.86 -18.66
CA ALA A 113 -3.77 -15.22 -17.37
C ALA A 113 -2.71 -14.21 -16.93
N GLU A 114 -1.89 -13.74 -17.86
CA GLU A 114 -0.89 -12.69 -17.60
C GLU A 114 -1.53 -11.31 -17.38
N LYS A 115 -2.58 -10.96 -18.15
CA LYS A 115 -3.38 -9.75 -17.93
C LYS A 115 -4.08 -9.73 -16.58
N TRP A 116 -4.46 -10.90 -16.04
CA TRP A 116 -5.12 -11.01 -14.75
C TRP A 116 -4.14 -10.82 -13.57
N LYS A 117 -2.96 -11.46 -13.63
CA LYS A 117 -1.85 -11.22 -12.68
C LYS A 117 -1.42 -9.75 -12.68
N MET A 118 -1.42 -9.13 -13.87
CA MET A 118 -1.18 -7.70 -14.03
C MET A 118 -2.25 -6.86 -13.32
N GLY A 119 -3.50 -7.33 -13.20
CA GLY A 119 -4.59 -6.65 -12.50
C GLY A 119 -4.32 -6.50 -11.00
N ALA A 120 -4.05 -7.61 -10.31
CA ALA A 120 -3.76 -7.62 -8.87
C ALA A 120 -2.51 -6.80 -8.52
N LYS A 121 -1.42 -7.03 -9.28
CA LYS A 121 -0.17 -6.27 -9.13
C LYS A 121 -0.41 -4.78 -9.36
N LYS A 122 -1.14 -4.41 -10.43
CA LYS A 122 -1.43 -3.02 -10.75
C LYS A 122 -2.28 -2.36 -9.68
N ALA A 123 -3.29 -3.04 -9.17
CA ALA A 123 -4.20 -2.47 -8.20
C ALA A 123 -3.54 -2.33 -6.81
N LEU A 124 -2.70 -3.29 -6.39
CA LEU A 124 -1.83 -3.12 -5.22
C LEU A 124 -0.85 -1.94 -5.42
N LEU A 125 -0.25 -1.81 -6.61
CA LEU A 125 0.63 -0.69 -6.92
C LEU A 125 -0.12 0.65 -6.90
N GLU A 126 -1.35 0.69 -7.41
CA GLU A 126 -2.22 1.87 -7.36
C GLU A 126 -2.53 2.26 -5.91
N TRP A 127 -2.85 1.29 -5.07
CA TRP A 127 -3.03 1.52 -3.63
C TRP A 127 -1.76 2.09 -2.99
N VAL A 128 -0.59 1.48 -3.24
CA VAL A 128 0.69 1.98 -2.72
C VAL A 128 0.95 3.41 -3.19
N ARG A 129 0.69 3.74 -4.47
CA ARG A 129 0.84 5.10 -5.00
C ARG A 129 -0.14 6.09 -4.38
N HIS A 130 -1.38 5.65 -4.14
CA HIS A 130 -2.38 6.47 -3.46
C HIS A 130 -1.97 6.80 -2.03
N VAL A 131 -1.43 5.81 -1.30
CA VAL A 131 -1.00 5.94 0.08
C VAL A 131 0.29 6.76 0.18
N ILE A 132 1.31 6.36 -0.58
CA ILE A 132 2.67 6.90 -0.48
C ILE A 132 2.86 8.13 -1.37
N THR A 133 2.66 7.98 -2.69
CA THR A 133 3.10 8.98 -3.68
C THR A 133 2.32 10.28 -3.53
N LYS A 134 1.03 10.23 -3.18
CA LYS A 134 0.23 11.45 -2.92
C LYS A 134 0.65 12.20 -1.67
N ARG A 135 1.18 11.53 -0.63
CA ARG A 135 1.48 12.16 0.66
C ARG A 135 2.95 12.50 0.86
N PHE A 136 3.86 11.70 0.32
CA PHE A 136 5.30 11.82 0.55
C PHE A 136 6.12 11.98 -0.73
N GLY A 137 5.49 12.09 -1.91
CA GLY A 137 6.21 12.29 -3.17
C GLY A 137 7.17 11.15 -3.59
N ILE A 138 7.21 10.04 -2.84
CA ILE A 138 8.04 8.87 -3.16
C ILE A 138 7.39 8.11 -4.31
N ILE A 139 8.15 7.92 -5.38
CA ILE A 139 7.67 7.29 -6.61
C ILE A 139 7.91 5.78 -6.52
N VAL A 140 6.83 5.02 -6.32
CA VAL A 140 6.87 3.55 -6.39
C VAL A 140 6.31 3.10 -7.74
N ASN A 141 7.15 2.50 -8.57
CA ASN A 141 6.78 2.06 -9.93
C ASN A 141 6.75 0.54 -10.09
N ASP A 142 7.35 -0.20 -9.16
CA ASP A 142 7.49 -1.65 -9.19
C ASP A 142 7.38 -2.24 -7.77
N PHE A 143 7.44 -3.57 -7.67
CA PHE A 143 7.63 -4.29 -6.39
C PHE A 143 9.06 -4.84 -6.30
N GLY A 144 10.02 -4.15 -6.90
CA GLY A 144 11.42 -4.56 -6.98
C GLY A 144 12.31 -3.44 -6.49
N THR A 145 13.05 -2.82 -7.41
CA THR A 145 14.05 -1.78 -7.13
C THR A 145 13.50 -0.55 -6.41
N SER A 146 12.22 -0.23 -6.57
CA SER A 146 11.57 0.91 -5.89
C SER A 146 11.49 0.74 -4.37
N TRP A 147 11.70 -0.48 -3.85
CA TRP A 147 11.61 -0.80 -2.42
C TRP A 147 12.96 -1.02 -1.75
N ARG A 148 14.02 -1.15 -2.56
CA ARG A 148 15.38 -1.49 -2.13
C ARG A 148 15.94 -0.48 -1.12
N ASP A 149 15.60 0.79 -1.27
CA ASP A 149 16.09 1.86 -0.41
C ASP A 149 15.39 1.90 0.97
N GLY A 150 14.31 1.13 1.16
CA GLY A 150 13.55 1.10 2.41
C GLY A 150 12.61 2.30 2.65
N ASN A 151 12.67 3.35 1.82
CA ASN A 151 11.83 4.54 1.99
C ASN A 151 10.35 4.23 1.78
N ALA A 152 10.02 3.37 0.81
CA ALA A 152 8.65 2.96 0.55
C ALA A 152 8.02 2.24 1.76
N PHE A 153 8.78 1.39 2.46
CA PHE A 153 8.28 0.71 3.67
C PHE A 153 8.06 1.70 4.82
N LEU A 154 9.04 2.55 5.09
CA LEU A 154 8.93 3.59 6.13
C LEU A 154 7.76 4.54 5.86
N ALA A 155 7.53 4.90 4.60
CA ALA A 155 6.42 5.76 4.20
C ALA A 155 5.05 5.10 4.44
N ILE A 156 4.89 3.80 4.16
CA ILE A 156 3.64 3.08 4.48
C ILE A 156 3.39 3.10 5.98
N ILE A 157 4.41 2.80 6.78
CA ILE A 157 4.31 2.79 8.24
C ILE A 157 3.93 4.17 8.76
N HIS A 158 4.59 5.23 8.28
CA HIS A 158 4.26 6.61 8.62
C HIS A 158 2.82 6.98 8.19
N CYS A 159 2.34 6.45 7.07
CA CYS A 159 0.96 6.66 6.62
C CYS A 159 -0.08 6.01 7.53
N ILE A 160 0.25 4.88 8.14
CA ILE A 160 -0.60 4.17 9.10
C ILE A 160 -0.55 4.88 10.46
N ASN A 161 0.66 5.21 10.93
CA ASN A 161 0.87 5.95 12.16
C ASN A 161 2.14 6.83 12.08
N PRO A 162 1.99 8.16 11.93
CA PRO A 162 3.12 9.08 11.85
C PRO A 162 4.03 9.09 13.08
N ARG A 163 3.51 8.69 14.25
CA ARG A 163 4.28 8.73 15.52
C ARG A 163 5.35 7.64 15.60
N LEU A 164 5.28 6.62 14.75
CA LEU A 164 6.17 5.46 14.83
C LEU A 164 7.50 5.67 14.10
N VAL A 165 7.55 6.59 13.13
CA VAL A 165 8.71 6.72 12.24
C VAL A 165 9.10 8.19 12.09
N ASN A 166 10.36 8.51 12.37
CA ASN A 166 10.94 9.80 11.98
C ASN A 166 11.67 9.67 10.63
N LEU A 167 10.98 10.04 9.56
CA LEU A 167 11.54 9.97 8.19
C LEU A 167 12.77 10.90 8.00
N GLN A 168 12.86 12.01 8.74
CA GLN A 168 13.98 12.94 8.64
C GLN A 168 15.27 12.32 9.20
N ALA A 169 15.17 11.66 10.36
CA ALA A 169 16.31 10.97 10.96
C ALA A 169 16.84 9.83 10.07
N MET A 170 15.97 9.19 9.29
CA MET A 170 16.33 8.07 8.43
C MET A 170 16.88 8.48 7.05
N THR A 171 16.84 9.78 6.69
CA THR A 171 17.29 10.25 5.38
C THR A 171 18.80 10.04 5.16
N GLY A 172 19.62 10.09 6.21
CA GLY A 172 21.06 9.82 6.16
C GLY A 172 21.45 8.36 6.41
N ALA A 173 20.48 7.46 6.65
CA ALA A 173 20.74 6.08 7.03
C ALA A 173 20.94 5.16 5.81
N SER A 174 21.75 4.11 5.99
CA SER A 174 21.93 3.08 4.95
C SER A 174 20.61 2.37 4.61
N ASN A 175 20.51 1.81 3.40
CA ASN A 175 19.33 1.05 2.96
C ASN A 175 18.99 -0.06 3.96
N LYS A 176 19.99 -0.84 4.36
CA LYS A 176 19.83 -1.94 5.33
C LYS A 176 19.26 -1.45 6.66
N ALA A 177 19.79 -0.35 7.22
CA ALA A 177 19.28 0.23 8.45
C ALA A 177 17.83 0.73 8.32
N ARG A 178 17.46 1.31 7.18
CA ARG A 178 16.07 1.73 6.89
C ARG A 178 15.11 0.53 6.82
N LEU A 179 15.55 -0.55 6.18
CA LEU A 179 14.78 -1.78 6.06
C LEU A 179 14.60 -2.48 7.42
N ASP A 180 15.68 -2.65 8.17
CA ASP A 180 15.66 -3.27 9.50
C ASP A 180 14.70 -2.52 10.45
N GLU A 181 14.77 -1.19 10.46
CA GLU A 181 13.89 -0.38 11.30
C GLU A 181 12.43 -0.46 10.84
N ALA A 182 12.19 -0.43 9.53
CA ALA A 182 10.84 -0.59 9.00
C ALA A 182 10.22 -1.94 9.40
N PHE A 183 10.97 -3.03 9.28
CA PHE A 183 10.48 -4.37 9.61
C PHE A 183 10.28 -4.55 11.11
N ARG A 184 11.19 -4.00 11.93
CA ARG A 184 11.05 -3.99 13.39
C ARG A 184 9.78 -3.28 13.85
N ILE A 185 9.53 -2.06 13.34
CA ILE A 185 8.34 -1.27 13.70
C ILE A 185 7.07 -1.97 13.21
N ALA A 186 7.10 -2.51 11.99
CA ALA A 186 5.96 -3.22 11.43
C ALA A 186 5.56 -4.44 12.28
N GLU A 187 6.54 -5.19 12.79
CA GLU A 187 6.29 -6.35 13.65
C GLU A 187 5.81 -5.95 15.06
N GLN A 188 6.51 -5.01 15.71
CA GLN A 188 6.26 -4.68 17.11
C GLN A 188 5.01 -3.82 17.30
N GLU A 189 4.82 -2.82 16.46
CA GLU A 189 3.79 -1.79 16.67
C GLU A 189 2.56 -2.01 15.77
N LEU A 190 2.78 -2.52 14.56
CA LEU A 190 1.70 -2.78 13.60
C LEU A 190 1.28 -4.24 13.56
N GLY A 191 1.98 -5.15 14.25
CA GLY A 191 1.72 -6.60 14.25
C GLY A 191 1.64 -7.20 12.85
N ILE A 192 2.49 -6.74 11.93
CA ILE A 192 2.70 -7.31 10.60
C ILE A 192 3.83 -8.33 10.70
N ALA A 193 3.61 -9.57 10.28
CA ALA A 193 4.61 -10.61 10.43
C ALA A 193 5.85 -10.31 9.58
N HIS A 194 7.04 -10.44 10.17
CA HIS A 194 8.33 -10.25 9.51
C HIS A 194 8.58 -11.39 8.50
N LEU A 195 8.36 -11.12 7.20
CA LEU A 195 8.50 -12.13 6.13
C LEU A 195 9.74 -11.93 5.25
N LEU A 196 10.41 -10.78 5.36
CA LEU A 196 11.53 -10.39 4.50
C LEU A 196 12.70 -9.97 5.36
N ASP A 197 13.89 -10.47 5.06
CA ASP A 197 15.12 -9.96 5.66
C ASP A 197 15.65 -8.76 4.85
N SER A 198 16.30 -7.81 5.53
CA SER A 198 16.84 -6.61 4.88
C SER A 198 17.90 -6.94 3.81
N GLU A 199 18.62 -8.05 3.98
CA GLU A 199 19.62 -8.52 3.02
C GLU A 199 19.03 -9.11 1.74
N ASP A 200 17.82 -9.66 1.79
CA ASP A 200 17.11 -10.16 0.61
C ASP A 200 16.50 -9.03 -0.22
N VAL A 201 16.31 -7.86 0.40
CA VAL A 201 15.72 -6.67 -0.23
C VAL A 201 16.81 -5.71 -0.74
N ASP A 202 17.92 -5.52 -0.01
CA ASP A 202 19.04 -4.66 -0.44
C ASP A 202 19.94 -5.34 -1.48
N VAL A 203 19.33 -5.80 -2.56
CA VAL A 203 20.01 -6.39 -3.73
C VAL A 203 19.60 -5.66 -4.99
N ASN A 204 20.38 -5.78 -6.07
CA ASN A 204 20.11 -5.08 -7.34
C ASN A 204 18.74 -5.42 -7.94
N LYS A 205 18.23 -6.61 -7.68
CA LYS A 205 16.94 -7.09 -8.19
C LYS A 205 16.26 -7.95 -7.13
N PRO A 206 15.53 -7.33 -6.20
CA PRO A 206 14.82 -8.08 -5.16
C PRO A 206 13.63 -8.84 -5.76
N ASP A 207 13.20 -9.91 -5.09
CA ASP A 207 12.11 -10.75 -5.59
C ASP A 207 10.75 -10.04 -5.45
N GLU A 208 10.12 -9.78 -6.59
CA GLU A 208 8.86 -9.03 -6.61
C GLU A 208 7.72 -9.75 -5.90
N LYS A 209 7.71 -11.09 -5.89
CA LYS A 209 6.63 -11.87 -5.26
C LYS A 209 6.74 -11.80 -3.74
N SER A 210 7.95 -11.90 -3.22
CA SER A 210 8.24 -11.72 -1.81
C SER A 210 7.84 -10.32 -1.34
N ILE A 211 8.22 -9.27 -2.07
CA ILE A 211 7.82 -7.89 -1.75
C ILE A 211 6.29 -7.72 -1.83
N MET A 212 5.65 -8.17 -2.91
CA MET A 212 4.18 -8.10 -3.05
C MET A 212 3.46 -8.81 -1.91
N CYS A 213 3.95 -10.00 -1.50
CA CYS A 213 3.37 -10.77 -0.40
C CYS A 213 3.46 -10.00 0.92
N TYR A 214 4.61 -9.38 1.18
CA TYR A 214 4.82 -8.61 2.40
C TYR A 214 3.96 -7.33 2.42
N VAL A 215 3.95 -6.56 1.33
CA VAL A 215 3.14 -5.34 1.20
C VAL A 215 1.65 -5.63 1.30
N ALA A 216 1.19 -6.77 0.76
CA ALA A 216 -0.21 -7.17 0.89
C ALA A 216 -0.66 -7.40 2.35
N GLN A 217 0.26 -7.71 3.28
CA GLN A 217 -0.11 -7.76 4.70
C GLN A 217 -0.55 -6.38 5.23
N PHE A 218 0.13 -5.31 4.80
CA PHE A 218 -0.23 -3.95 5.17
C PHE A 218 -1.61 -3.59 4.62
N LEU A 219 -1.88 -3.92 3.35
CA LEU A 219 -3.20 -3.70 2.73
C LEU A 219 -4.32 -4.39 3.53
N ASN A 220 -4.09 -5.65 3.91
CA ASN A 220 -5.13 -6.46 4.57
C ASN A 220 -5.44 -5.98 5.98
N LYS A 221 -4.42 -5.51 6.69
CA LYS A 221 -4.56 -5.03 8.05
C LYS A 221 -5.00 -3.57 8.11
N TYR A 222 -4.57 -2.76 7.14
CA TYR A 222 -4.81 -1.33 7.05
C TYR A 222 -5.22 -0.93 5.62
N PRO A 223 -6.45 -1.24 5.19
CA PRO A 223 -6.92 -0.94 3.83
C PRO A 223 -7.00 0.58 3.55
N GLU A 224 -7.25 1.38 4.59
CA GLU A 224 -7.28 2.86 4.54
C GLU A 224 -6.29 3.46 5.56
N PRO A 225 -5.00 3.54 5.23
CA PRO A 225 -4.01 4.13 6.14
C PRO A 225 -4.25 5.64 6.24
N GLY A 226 -4.73 6.10 7.40
CA GLY A 226 -4.98 7.51 7.69
C GLY A 226 -6.44 7.90 7.96
N VAL A 227 -7.40 6.97 7.85
CA VAL A 227 -8.72 7.14 8.48
C VAL A 227 -8.62 6.48 9.85
N SER A 228 -8.51 7.27 10.91
CA SER A 228 -8.44 6.78 12.29
C SER A 228 -9.62 5.84 12.57
N GLN A 229 -9.41 4.52 12.56
CA GLN A 229 -10.32 3.59 13.22
C GLN A 229 -10.03 3.65 14.72
N VAL A 230 -10.59 4.67 15.36
CA VAL A 230 -10.79 4.65 16.81
C VAL A 230 -11.94 3.67 17.08
N PRO A 231 -11.79 2.66 17.95
CA PRO A 231 -12.90 1.79 18.31
C PRO A 231 -13.98 2.61 19.03
N GLU A 232 -15.16 2.71 18.41
CA GLU A 232 -16.33 3.36 18.96
C GLU A 232 -16.91 2.50 20.11
N VAL A 233 -16.61 2.86 21.37
CA VAL A 233 -17.31 2.32 22.54
C VAL A 233 -17.51 3.41 23.61
N THR A 234 -18.75 3.90 23.65
CA THR A 234 -19.48 4.49 24.79
C THR A 234 -18.93 5.73 25.51
N GLY A 235 -19.68 6.84 25.42
CA GLY A 235 -19.96 7.66 26.60
C GLY A 235 -19.74 9.16 26.51
N SER A 236 -20.82 9.88 26.20
CA SER A 236 -21.24 11.12 26.90
C SER A 236 -20.37 12.40 26.82
N ARG A 237 -20.75 13.29 25.88
CA ARG A 237 -21.14 14.70 26.14
C ARG A 237 -20.14 15.66 26.82
N LEU A 238 -18.83 15.47 26.65
CA LEU A 238 -17.79 16.43 27.10
C LEU A 238 -16.74 16.81 26.02
N GLU A 239 -16.99 16.54 24.73
CA GLU A 239 -15.94 16.55 23.69
C GLU A 239 -15.80 17.84 22.86
N ALA A 240 -16.55 18.91 23.13
CA ALA A 240 -16.50 20.10 22.27
C ALA A 240 -15.22 20.94 22.41
N SER A 241 -14.50 20.87 23.53
CA SER A 241 -13.28 21.66 23.77
C SER A 241 -11.98 20.94 23.40
N GLN A 242 -11.99 19.60 23.28
CA GLN A 242 -10.79 18.80 23.01
C GLN A 242 -10.66 18.42 21.53
N ALA A 243 -11.77 18.38 20.79
CA ALA A 243 -11.78 18.15 19.34
C ALA A 243 -11.06 19.27 18.56
N GLY A 244 -11.27 20.54 18.93
CA GLY A 244 -10.59 21.67 18.27
C GLY A 244 -9.08 21.68 18.51
N ILE A 245 -8.61 21.18 19.67
CA ILE A 245 -7.18 21.08 19.98
C ILE A 245 -6.53 19.95 19.18
N SER A 246 -7.23 18.82 19.01
CA SER A 246 -6.77 17.71 18.17
C SER A 246 -6.72 18.06 16.69
N GLU A 247 -7.70 18.82 16.19
CA GLU A 247 -7.77 19.24 14.78
C GLU A 247 -6.64 20.23 14.44
N VAL A 248 -6.39 21.21 15.32
CA VAL A 248 -5.28 22.17 15.17
C VAL A 248 -3.93 21.46 15.22
N GLU A 249 -3.76 20.45 16.07
CA GLU A 249 -2.54 19.65 16.13
C GLU A 249 -2.35 18.84 14.84
N THR A 250 -3.41 18.26 14.28
CA THR A 250 -3.34 17.55 13.00
C THR A 250 -3.01 18.48 11.82
N GLU A 251 -3.64 19.66 11.74
CA GLU A 251 -3.33 20.65 10.71
C GLU A 251 -1.86 21.11 10.81
N TYR A 252 -1.36 21.33 12.03
CA TYR A 252 0.03 21.71 12.24
C TYR A 252 1.02 20.63 11.84
N MET A 253 0.76 19.37 12.21
CA MET A 253 1.60 18.24 11.84
C MET A 253 1.61 18.04 10.31
N GLU A 254 0.45 18.19 9.67
CA GLU A 254 0.33 18.12 8.22
C GLU A 254 1.11 19.24 7.53
N LEU A 255 0.98 20.49 8.00
CA LEU A 255 1.71 21.63 7.45
C LEU A 255 3.23 21.45 7.63
N THR A 256 3.68 21.12 8.83
CA THR A 256 5.12 20.98 9.15
C THR A 256 5.74 19.85 8.33
N SER A 257 5.03 18.72 8.18
CA SER A 257 5.45 17.61 7.34
C SER A 257 5.57 18.04 5.88
N TRP A 258 4.56 18.73 5.34
CA TRP A 258 4.57 19.18 3.94
C TRP A 258 5.70 20.18 3.66
N VAL A 259 5.89 21.16 4.54
CA VAL A 259 6.92 22.20 4.41
C VAL A 259 8.30 21.58 4.43
N THR A 260 8.60 20.76 5.45
CA THR A 260 9.93 20.18 5.57
C THR A 260 10.25 19.27 4.40
N HIS A 261 9.28 18.49 3.94
CA HIS A 261 9.43 17.63 2.78
C HIS A 261 9.67 18.42 1.50
N THR A 262 8.92 19.51 1.28
CA THR A 262 9.05 20.36 0.10
C THR A 262 10.40 21.07 0.07
N VAL A 263 10.88 21.57 1.22
CA VAL A 263 12.19 22.20 1.35
C VAL A 263 13.30 21.19 1.03
N ASN A 264 13.24 19.98 1.59
CA ASN A 264 14.23 18.93 1.31
C ASN A 264 14.24 18.56 -0.18
N TRP A 265 13.07 18.41 -0.80
CA TRP A 265 12.96 18.14 -2.23
C TRP A 265 13.57 19.28 -3.07
N LEU A 266 13.26 20.54 -2.75
CA LEU A 266 13.85 21.70 -3.44
C LEU A 266 15.37 21.77 -3.25
N GLN A 267 15.90 21.38 -2.09
CA GLN A 267 17.34 21.28 -1.85
C GLN A 267 18.00 20.21 -2.72
N THR A 268 17.39 19.03 -2.89
CA THR A 268 17.92 17.99 -3.80
C THR A 268 17.97 18.43 -5.26
N LEU A 269 17.11 19.37 -5.67
CA LEU A 269 17.15 19.99 -7.01
C LEU A 269 18.26 21.04 -7.15
N SER A 270 18.78 21.57 -6.04
CA SER A 270 19.89 22.52 -6.03
C SER A 270 21.27 21.84 -6.09
N GLU A 271 21.34 20.51 -5.99
CA GLU A 271 22.59 19.77 -6.00
C GLU A 271 23.17 19.63 -7.43
N PRO A 272 24.47 19.90 -7.65
CA PRO A 272 25.10 19.92 -8.98
C PRO A 272 25.11 18.60 -9.76
N HIS A 273 24.69 17.48 -9.15
CA HIS A 273 24.73 16.15 -9.78
C HIS A 273 23.33 15.62 -10.15
N THR A 274 22.27 16.42 -9.96
CA THR A 274 20.86 15.99 -10.12
C THR A 274 20.20 16.53 -11.40
N TYR A 275 21.00 17.02 -12.36
CA TYR A 275 20.53 17.67 -13.60
C TYR A 275 19.59 16.84 -14.50
N GLY A 276 19.36 15.56 -14.21
CA GLY A 276 18.44 14.68 -14.94
C GLY A 276 17.03 14.50 -14.32
N ASN A 277 16.76 15.02 -13.12
CA ASN A 277 15.51 14.74 -12.38
C ASN A 277 14.60 15.97 -12.22
N PHE A 278 14.68 16.92 -13.16
CA PHE A 278 13.79 18.08 -13.21
C PHE A 278 12.39 17.66 -13.66
N ASN A 279 11.54 17.28 -12.70
CA ASN A 279 10.14 17.00 -12.95
C ASN A 279 9.33 18.31 -12.88
N TYR A 280 9.11 18.92 -14.05
CA TYR A 280 8.32 20.16 -14.17
C TYR A 280 6.88 20.00 -13.68
N ASP A 281 6.28 18.81 -13.85
CA ASP A 281 4.93 18.53 -13.36
C ASP A 281 4.87 18.53 -11.84
N ARG A 282 5.92 18.05 -11.15
CA ARG A 282 6.03 18.14 -9.69
C ARG A 282 6.18 19.58 -9.23
N LEU A 283 7.01 20.40 -9.90
CA LEU A 283 7.14 21.82 -9.55
C LEU A 283 5.80 22.55 -9.67
N LYS A 284 5.03 22.24 -10.70
CA LYS A 284 3.68 22.76 -10.89
C LYS A 284 2.72 22.29 -9.80
N ALA A 285 2.78 21.01 -9.40
CA ALA A 285 1.98 20.46 -8.31
C ALA A 285 2.31 21.10 -6.96
N VAL A 286 3.60 21.25 -6.62
CA VAL A 286 4.07 21.92 -5.40
C VAL A 286 3.56 23.35 -5.33
N ARG A 287 3.50 24.07 -6.46
CA ARG A 287 2.95 25.42 -6.51
C ARG A 287 1.45 25.46 -6.18
N VAL A 288 0.68 24.46 -6.59
CA VAL A 288 -0.75 24.33 -6.26
C VAL A 288 -0.92 23.95 -4.80
N GLU A 289 -0.18 22.97 -4.31
CA GLU A 289 -0.16 22.55 -2.91
C GLU A 289 0.22 23.72 -1.97
N ALA A 290 1.19 24.54 -2.36
CA ALA A 290 1.62 25.72 -1.60
C ALA A 290 0.48 26.73 -1.40
N ILE A 291 -0.44 26.87 -2.37
CA ILE A 291 -1.58 27.77 -2.25
C ILE A 291 -2.57 27.25 -1.20
N GLU A 292 -2.84 25.94 -1.19
CA GLU A 292 -3.70 25.29 -0.20
C GLU A 292 -3.08 25.37 1.19
N LYS A 293 -1.79 25.05 1.32
CA LYS A 293 -1.05 25.10 2.58
C LYS A 293 -0.87 26.52 3.11
N LYS A 294 -0.90 27.55 2.25
CA LYS A 294 -0.90 28.96 2.67
C LYS A 294 -2.14 29.33 3.46
N ALA A 295 -3.31 28.77 3.10
CA ALA A 295 -4.53 28.99 3.86
C ALA A 295 -4.46 28.34 5.25
N MET A 296 -3.91 27.13 5.33
CA MET A 296 -3.67 26.41 6.59
C MET A 296 -2.66 27.13 7.50
N TYR A 297 -1.52 27.58 6.93
CA TYR A 297 -0.54 28.39 7.65
C TYR A 297 -1.15 29.69 8.19
N GLY A 298 -1.96 30.38 7.37
CA GLY A 298 -2.66 31.61 7.80
C GLY A 298 -3.60 31.38 8.97
N ARG A 299 -4.35 30.26 8.99
CA ARG A 299 -5.22 29.88 10.11
C ARG A 299 -4.40 29.59 11.37
N LEU A 300 -3.36 28.77 11.26
CA LEU A 300 -2.50 28.39 12.39
C LEU A 300 -1.74 29.61 12.96
N LYS A 301 -1.29 30.53 12.11
CA LYS A 301 -0.64 31.78 12.52
C LYS A 301 -1.59 32.70 13.26
N ALA A 302 -2.81 32.92 12.73
CA ALA A 302 -3.82 33.72 13.41
C ALA A 302 -4.23 33.12 14.77
N LEU A 303 -4.34 31.79 14.86
CA LEU A 303 -4.59 31.08 16.11
C LEU A 303 -3.43 31.26 17.10
N LYS A 304 -2.18 31.15 16.65
CA LYS A 304 -0.99 31.36 17.48
C LYS A 304 -0.89 32.79 18.02
N GLU A 305 -1.23 33.79 17.21
CA GLU A 305 -1.21 35.21 17.58
C GLU A 305 -2.36 35.59 18.52
N SER A 306 -3.49 34.85 18.47
CA SER A 306 -4.69 35.13 19.27
C SER A 306 -4.60 34.76 20.76
N GLN A 307 -3.46 34.26 21.26
CA GLN A 307 -3.26 33.79 22.65
C GLN A 307 -4.32 32.79 23.17
N ALA A 308 -5.09 32.15 22.29
CA ALA A 308 -6.05 31.12 22.66
C ALA A 308 -5.31 29.81 23.02
N SER A 309 -4.99 29.66 24.31
CA SER A 309 -4.56 28.44 25.01
C SER A 309 -4.19 27.25 24.12
N MET A 310 -2.98 27.26 23.58
CA MET A 310 -2.37 26.11 22.93
C MET A 310 -1.23 25.61 23.79
N VAL A 311 -1.53 24.61 24.63
CA VAL A 311 -0.56 23.94 25.52
C VAL A 311 0.29 22.90 24.75
N SER A 312 -0.04 22.59 23.48
CA SER A 312 0.62 21.51 22.72
C SER A 312 1.70 21.94 21.72
N ILE A 313 1.63 23.13 21.10
CA ILE A 313 2.65 23.59 20.12
C ILE A 313 3.63 24.54 20.79
N THR A 314 4.85 24.07 21.00
CA THR A 314 5.93 24.86 21.60
C THR A 314 6.29 26.06 20.70
N GLN A 315 6.76 27.14 21.32
CA GLN A 315 7.22 28.32 20.59
C GLN A 315 8.35 27.99 19.61
N ASP A 316 9.27 27.10 20.03
CA ASP A 316 10.42 26.69 19.24
C ASP A 316 10.01 25.88 18.00
N SER A 317 9.06 24.94 18.15
CA SER A 317 8.53 24.16 17.03
C SER A 317 7.77 25.03 16.03
N TRP A 318 7.05 26.06 16.49
CA TRP A 318 6.39 27.01 15.61
C TRP A 318 7.41 27.86 14.82
N SER A 319 8.47 28.36 15.48
CA SER A 319 9.52 29.13 14.82
C SER A 319 10.29 28.33 13.75
N GLN A 320 10.49 27.02 13.95
CA GLN A 320 11.07 26.14 12.93
C GLN A 320 10.16 25.98 11.72
N CYS A 321 8.84 25.82 11.94
CA CYS A 321 7.86 25.78 10.86
C CYS A 321 7.80 27.11 10.09
N GLU A 322 7.81 28.27 10.79
CA GLU A 322 7.80 29.59 10.17
C GLU A 322 9.09 29.88 9.38
N THR A 323 10.25 29.37 9.82
CA THR A 323 11.51 29.50 9.08
C THR A 323 11.52 28.62 7.82
N SER A 324 10.87 27.46 7.89
CA SER A 324 10.86 26.51 6.77
C SER A 324 9.79 26.84 5.72
N TRP A 325 8.72 27.54 6.12
CA TRP A 325 7.61 28.00 5.27
C TRP A 325 8.02 29.20 4.40
#